data_AF-A0A2V9CUI3-F1
#
_entry.id   AF-A0A2V9CUI3-F1
#
_cell.length_a   1.000
_cell.length_b   1.000
_cell.length_c   1.000
_cell.angle_alpha   90.00
_cell.angle_beta   90.00
_cell.angle_gamma   90.00
#
_symmetry.space_group_name_H-M   'P 1'
#
loop_
_entity.id
_entity.type
_entity.pdbx_description
1 polymer ?
#
loop_
_entity_poly.entity_id
_entity_poly.type
_entity_poly.pdbx_seq_one_letter_code
_entity_poly.pdbx_strand_id
1 'polypeptide(L)'
;MASSDYRIAQLAARSGLELPLELDDSLSQAAVSTALVSVFRGKFCDAILPNRKTTTFKKEEVIYDVGGKERTFFFLQDGFVKVGTITSDGHELIYDVRKGGDVVGELCASETRRPDRAVALEQTKATDGRGTPRKNLDGTEFSSPQTNDPVYESWPSHAECEGP
;
A
#
# COMPACT_ATOMS: atom_id res chain seq x y z
N MET A 1 -1.39 33.86 3.59
CA MET A 1 -2.31 32.82 3.07
C MET A 1 -1.91 31.51 3.72
N ALA A 2 -2.55 31.16 4.84
CA ALA A 2 -2.22 29.94 5.59
C ALA A 2 -2.92 28.75 4.92
N SER A 3 -2.15 27.70 4.63
CA SER A 3 -2.62 26.47 3.98
C SER A 3 -3.75 25.84 4.78
N SER A 4 -4.79 25.38 4.09
CA SER A 4 -5.97 24.75 4.68
C SER A 4 -5.61 23.52 5.53
N ASP A 5 -4.47 22.90 5.24
CA ASP A 5 -3.93 21.73 5.95
C ASP A 5 -3.55 22.06 7.41
N TYR A 6 -3.16 23.30 7.69
CA TYR A 6 -2.78 23.71 9.05
C TYR A 6 -4.00 23.79 9.99
N ARG A 7 -5.20 24.02 9.45
CA ARG A 7 -6.41 24.17 10.27
C ARG A 7 -6.94 22.84 10.78
N ILE A 8 -6.78 21.77 10.00
CA ILE A 8 -7.21 20.43 10.42
C ILE A 8 -6.32 19.92 11.56
N ALA A 9 -4.99 20.10 11.45
CA ALA A 9 -4.06 19.73 12.51
C ALA A 9 -4.24 20.56 13.80
N GLN A 10 -4.57 21.85 13.67
CA GLN A 10 -4.68 22.76 14.81
C GLN A 10 -6.03 22.65 15.57
N LEU A 11 -7.06 22.09 14.95
CA LEU A 11 -8.34 21.77 15.59
C LEU A 11 -8.24 20.50 16.47
N ALA A 12 -7.46 19.51 16.05
CA ALA A 12 -7.21 18.30 16.84
C ALA A 12 -6.46 18.60 18.15
N ALA A 13 -5.50 19.53 18.12
CA ALA A 13 -4.69 19.90 19.29
C ALA A 13 -5.45 20.69 20.38
N ARG A 14 -6.70 21.10 20.14
CA ARG A 14 -7.49 21.89 21.10
C ARG A 14 -8.55 21.10 21.87
N SER A 15 -8.85 19.89 21.44
CA SER A 15 -9.72 18.96 22.17
C SER A 15 -8.87 17.80 22.64
N GLY A 16 -8.66 17.67 23.95
CA GLY A 16 -7.97 16.53 24.58
C GLY A 16 -8.77 15.22 24.45
N LEU A 17 -9.18 14.88 23.23
CA LEU A 17 -9.64 13.57 22.82
C LEU A 17 -8.38 12.81 22.42
N GLU A 18 -7.99 11.85 23.24
CA GLU A 18 -7.02 10.85 22.78
C GLU A 18 -7.61 10.22 21.52
N LEU A 19 -7.02 10.52 20.36
CA LEU A 19 -7.40 9.89 19.12
C LEU A 19 -7.08 8.40 19.26
N PRO A 20 -7.98 7.49 18.85
CA PRO A 20 -7.66 6.07 18.87
C PRO A 20 -6.36 5.83 18.10
N LEU A 21 -5.40 5.12 18.71
CA LEU A 21 -4.08 4.82 18.11
C LEU A 21 -4.17 4.29 16.67
N GLU A 22 -5.26 3.58 16.35
CA GLU A 22 -5.58 3.05 15.02
C GLU A 22 -5.78 4.14 13.94
N LEU A 23 -6.32 5.29 14.34
CA LEU A 23 -6.50 6.42 13.43
C LEU A 23 -5.15 7.04 13.08
N ASP A 24 -4.23 7.12 14.05
CA ASP A 24 -2.88 7.66 13.84
C ASP A 24 -2.07 6.78 12.87
N ASP A 25 -2.18 5.46 12.97
CA ASP A 25 -1.55 4.52 12.03
C ASP A 25 -2.16 4.65 10.62
N SER A 26 -3.50 4.73 10.53
CA SER A 26 -4.20 4.91 9.25
C SER A 26 -3.85 6.25 8.59
N LEU A 27 -3.70 7.33 9.38
CA LEU A 27 -3.30 8.65 8.90
C LEU A 27 -1.82 8.66 8.48
N SER A 28 -0.96 7.96 9.20
CA SER A 28 0.45 7.79 8.83
C SER A 28 0.59 7.06 7.51
N GLN A 29 -0.18 5.98 7.32
CA GLN A 29 -0.25 5.24 6.07
C GLN A 29 -0.79 6.11 4.92
N ALA A 30 -1.82 6.93 5.17
CA ALA A 30 -2.33 7.87 4.18
C ALA A 30 -1.25 8.88 3.73
N ALA A 31 -0.42 9.37 4.66
CA ALA A 31 0.69 10.25 4.35
C ALA A 31 1.76 9.57 3.48
N VAL A 32 2.14 8.32 3.81
CA VAL A 32 3.08 7.52 3.02
C VAL A 32 2.52 7.25 1.62
N SER A 33 1.26 6.84 1.52
CA SER A 33 0.57 6.61 0.25
C SER A 33 0.62 7.86 -0.63
N THR A 34 0.24 9.01 -0.08
CA THR A 34 0.26 10.30 -0.79
C THR A 34 1.66 10.66 -1.28
N ALA A 35 2.69 10.44 -0.45
CA ALA A 35 4.07 10.69 -0.83
C ALA A 35 4.51 9.78 -1.99
N LEU A 36 4.21 8.49 -1.93
CA LEU A 36 4.58 7.53 -2.97
C LEU A 36 3.91 7.86 -4.31
N VAL A 37 2.66 8.31 -4.33
CA VAL A 37 1.99 8.74 -5.57
C VAL A 37 2.80 9.76 -6.34
N SER A 38 3.41 10.72 -5.65
CA SER A 38 4.24 11.73 -6.30
C SER A 38 5.47 11.14 -6.98
N VAL A 39 6.00 10.04 -6.45
CA VAL A 39 7.17 9.31 -7.00
C VAL A 39 6.77 8.46 -8.21
N PHE A 40 5.59 7.83 -8.15
CA PHE A 40 5.09 6.96 -9.21
C PHE A 40 4.50 7.73 -10.40
N ARG A 41 4.20 9.03 -10.26
CA ARG A 41 3.70 9.88 -11.35
C ARG A 41 4.77 10.20 -12.40
N GLY A 42 4.32 10.48 -13.64
CA GLY A 42 5.18 11.00 -14.71
C GLY A 42 5.97 9.92 -15.45
N LYS A 43 7.25 10.19 -15.73
CA LYS A 43 8.08 9.36 -16.64
C LYS A 43 8.26 7.90 -16.19
N PHE A 44 8.04 7.61 -14.91
CA PHE A 44 8.08 6.24 -14.38
C PHE A 44 6.90 5.40 -14.91
N CYS A 45 5.70 5.99 -15.00
CA CYS A 45 4.55 5.37 -15.66
C CYS A 45 4.88 5.06 -17.12
N ASP A 46 5.38 6.05 -17.87
CA ASP A 46 5.66 5.92 -19.30
C ASP A 46 6.69 4.82 -19.61
N ALA A 47 7.60 4.53 -18.67
CA ALA A 47 8.62 3.50 -18.82
C ALA A 47 8.10 2.08 -18.51
N ILE A 48 7.09 1.93 -17.66
CA ILE A 48 6.63 0.61 -17.13
C ILE A 48 5.33 0.14 -17.78
N LEU A 49 4.54 1.06 -18.29
CA LEU A 49 3.26 0.81 -18.96
C LEU A 49 3.33 0.19 -20.36
N PRO A 50 4.40 0.34 -21.19
CA PRO A 50 4.41 -0.24 -22.52
C PRO A 50 4.21 -1.76 -22.49
N ASN A 51 3.30 -2.27 -23.32
CA ASN A 51 2.94 -3.69 -23.49
C ASN A 51 2.25 -4.41 -22.32
N ARG A 52 1.73 -3.67 -21.31
CA ARG A 52 0.93 -4.29 -20.24
C ARG A 52 -0.56 -4.27 -20.54
N LYS A 53 -1.27 -5.29 -20.06
CA LYS A 53 -2.71 -5.44 -20.27
C LYS A 53 -3.48 -4.44 -19.40
N THR A 54 -4.33 -3.63 -20.03
CA THR A 54 -5.29 -2.78 -19.31
C THR A 54 -6.49 -3.63 -18.86
N THR A 55 -6.83 -3.52 -17.58
CA THR A 55 -8.06 -4.05 -16.99
C THR A 55 -9.06 -2.92 -16.82
N THR A 56 -10.34 -3.19 -17.07
CA THR A 56 -11.44 -2.24 -16.84
C THR A 56 -12.27 -2.72 -15.68
N PHE A 57 -12.44 -1.86 -14.69
CA PHE A 57 -13.24 -2.06 -13.49
C PHE A 57 -14.54 -1.26 -13.62
N LYS A 58 -15.66 -1.84 -13.16
CA LYS A 58 -16.95 -1.16 -13.10
C LYS A 58 -17.01 -0.28 -11.86
N LYS A 59 -17.99 0.64 -11.85
CA LYS A 59 -18.33 1.38 -10.62
C LYS A 59 -18.59 0.40 -9.47
N GLU A 60 -18.07 0.74 -8.30
CA GLU A 60 -18.12 -0.02 -7.04
C GLU A 60 -17.33 -1.33 -7.03
N GLU A 61 -16.62 -1.66 -8.12
CA GLU A 61 -15.76 -2.83 -8.16
C GLU A 61 -14.50 -2.63 -7.29
N VAL A 62 -14.19 -3.62 -6.46
CA VAL A 62 -13.01 -3.65 -5.61
C VAL A 62 -11.81 -4.05 -6.46
N ILE A 63 -10.84 -3.15 -6.59
CA ILE A 63 -9.60 -3.38 -7.36
C ILE A 63 -8.66 -4.29 -6.56
N TYR A 64 -8.56 -4.02 -5.25
CA TYR A 64 -7.92 -4.87 -4.25
C TYR A 64 -8.48 -4.55 -2.87
N ASP A 65 -8.33 -5.48 -1.93
CA ASP A 65 -8.89 -5.35 -0.58
C ASP A 65 -7.84 -5.50 0.52
N VAL A 66 -8.19 -5.05 1.72
CA VAL A 66 -7.36 -5.14 2.92
C VAL A 66 -7.03 -6.61 3.21
N GLY A 67 -5.78 -6.87 3.63
CA GLY A 67 -5.31 -8.21 3.98
C GLY A 67 -4.88 -9.08 2.80
N GLY A 68 -5.11 -8.62 1.56
CA GLY A 68 -4.61 -9.26 0.33
C GLY A 68 -3.10 -9.45 0.34
N LYS A 69 -2.61 -10.50 -0.32
CA LYS A 69 -1.18 -10.84 -0.38
C LYS A 69 -0.54 -10.50 -1.72
N GLU A 70 -1.34 -10.06 -2.68
CA GLU A 70 -0.90 -9.75 -4.04
C GLU A 70 0.00 -8.51 -4.01
N ARG A 71 1.26 -8.66 -4.43
CA ARG A 71 2.23 -7.55 -4.55
C ARG A 71 2.12 -6.84 -5.90
N THR A 72 0.93 -6.35 -6.19
CA THR A 72 0.59 -5.69 -7.46
C THR A 72 0.07 -4.29 -7.19
N PHE A 73 0.72 -3.26 -7.70
CA PHE A 73 0.14 -1.92 -7.72
C PHE A 73 -0.55 -1.68 -9.07
N PHE A 74 -1.41 -0.67 -9.16
CA PHE A 74 -2.16 -0.37 -10.37
C PHE A 74 -1.95 1.08 -10.77
N PHE A 75 -1.59 1.28 -12.03
CA PHE A 75 -1.57 2.62 -12.63
C PHE A 75 -2.93 2.90 -13.24
N LEU A 76 -3.57 3.98 -12.80
CA LEU A 76 -4.85 4.41 -13.32
C LEU A 76 -4.63 5.11 -14.66
N GLN A 77 -5.18 4.57 -15.73
CA GLN A 77 -5.18 5.22 -17.04
C GLN A 77 -6.30 6.25 -17.11
N ASP A 78 -7.46 5.92 -16.54
CA ASP A 78 -8.68 6.72 -16.59
C ASP A 78 -9.63 6.32 -15.45
N GLY A 79 -10.52 7.23 -15.05
CA GLY A 79 -11.50 7.02 -13.97
C GLY A 79 -11.08 7.57 -12.60
N PHE A 80 -11.94 7.36 -11.60
CA PHE A 80 -11.71 7.71 -10.19
C PHE A 80 -11.81 6.49 -9.26
N VAL A 81 -10.89 6.43 -8.30
CA VAL A 81 -10.78 5.34 -7.33
C VAL A 81 -10.67 5.93 -5.92
N LYS A 82 -11.51 5.49 -4.99
CA LYS A 82 -11.31 5.78 -3.57
C LYS A 82 -10.28 4.83 -2.98
N VAL A 83 -9.40 5.35 -2.13
CA VAL A 83 -8.42 4.58 -1.38
C VAL A 83 -8.66 4.82 0.10
N GLY A 84 -8.66 3.74 0.87
CA GLY A 84 -8.99 3.78 2.28
C GLY A 84 -8.65 2.47 2.97
N THR A 85 -9.03 2.37 4.24
CA THR A 85 -8.95 1.13 4.99
C THR A 85 -10.27 0.84 5.69
N ILE A 86 -10.39 -0.34 6.29
CA ILE A 86 -11.51 -0.72 7.13
C ILE A 86 -11.05 -0.65 8.58
N THR A 87 -11.70 0.17 9.38
CA THR A 87 -11.45 0.29 10.81
C THR A 87 -11.94 -0.97 11.55
N SER A 88 -11.46 -1.17 12.78
CA SER A 88 -11.78 -2.37 13.58
C SER A 88 -13.28 -2.54 13.89
N ASP A 89 -14.03 -1.45 13.89
CA ASP A 89 -15.50 -1.41 14.02
C ASP A 89 -16.25 -1.62 12.68
N GLY A 90 -15.53 -1.89 11.59
CA GLY A 90 -16.08 -2.25 10.29
C GLY A 90 -16.46 -1.07 9.40
N HIS A 91 -16.14 0.16 9.82
CA HIS A 91 -16.36 1.36 9.01
C HIS A 91 -15.24 1.56 7.98
N GLU A 92 -15.58 2.17 6.84
CA GLU A 92 -14.58 2.51 5.82
C GLU A 92 -14.05 3.93 6.07
N LEU A 93 -12.75 4.04 6.29
CA LEU A 93 -12.04 5.31 6.33
C LEU A 93 -11.42 5.59 4.97
N ILE A 94 -11.98 6.55 4.23
CA ILE A 94 -11.44 7.00 2.95
C ILE A 94 -10.48 8.16 3.23
N TYR A 95 -9.21 8.00 2.88
CA TYR A 95 -8.21 9.06 3.05
C TYR A 95 -7.80 9.72 1.74
N ASP A 96 -8.12 9.13 0.57
CA ASP A 96 -7.81 9.75 -0.73
C ASP A 96 -8.74 9.29 -1.86
N VAL A 97 -8.80 10.09 -2.92
CA VAL A 97 -9.45 9.76 -4.20
C VAL A 97 -8.45 10.00 -5.33
N ARG A 98 -8.09 8.93 -6.03
CA ARG A 98 -7.09 8.89 -7.10
C ARG A 98 -7.75 8.95 -8.46
N LYS A 99 -7.11 9.59 -9.42
CA LYS A 99 -7.61 9.74 -10.80
C LYS A 99 -6.66 9.17 -11.84
N GLY A 100 -7.08 9.16 -13.11
CA GLY A 100 -6.20 8.87 -14.25
C GLY A 100 -4.86 9.62 -14.19
N GLY A 101 -3.77 8.87 -14.35
CA GLY A 101 -2.38 9.31 -14.16
C GLY A 101 -1.79 8.97 -12.79
N ASP A 102 -2.60 8.53 -11.82
CA ASP A 102 -2.15 8.15 -10.48
C ASP A 102 -1.85 6.66 -10.33
N VAL A 103 -1.33 6.29 -9.16
CA VAL A 103 -1.11 4.91 -8.74
C VAL A 103 -1.96 4.60 -7.50
N VAL A 104 -2.34 3.32 -7.37
CA VAL A 104 -2.93 2.74 -6.16
C VAL A 104 -2.24 1.41 -5.84
N GLY A 105 -2.25 1.02 -4.57
CA GLY A 105 -1.69 -0.24 -4.08
C GLY A 105 -0.17 -0.21 -3.91
N GLU A 106 0.45 0.96 -4.00
CA GLU A 106 1.89 1.17 -3.85
C GLU A 106 2.44 0.76 -2.47
N LEU A 107 1.58 0.75 -1.45
CA LEU A 107 1.92 0.30 -0.10
C LEU A 107 2.29 -1.20 -0.02
N CYS A 108 1.90 -2.01 -1.00
CA CYS A 108 2.33 -3.42 -1.06
C CYS A 108 3.85 -3.57 -1.29
N ALA A 109 4.55 -2.47 -1.62
CA ALA A 109 6.00 -2.45 -1.74
C ALA A 109 6.72 -2.41 -0.38
N SER A 110 6.12 -1.80 0.65
CA SER A 110 6.66 -1.77 2.01
C SER A 110 6.08 -2.86 2.90
N GLU A 111 4.79 -3.20 2.71
CA GLU A 111 4.07 -4.12 3.59
C GLU A 111 4.03 -5.56 3.10
N THR A 112 3.74 -6.49 4.02
CA THR A 112 3.57 -7.93 3.73
C THR A 112 2.15 -8.29 3.32
N ARG A 113 1.16 -7.57 3.86
CA ARG A 113 -0.26 -7.63 3.50
C ARG A 113 -0.74 -6.25 3.11
N ARG A 114 -1.81 -6.17 2.34
CA ARG A 114 -2.43 -4.90 1.98
C ARG A 114 -3.00 -4.22 3.21
N PRO A 115 -2.49 -3.03 3.57
CA PRO A 115 -3.03 -2.27 4.69
C PRO A 115 -4.23 -1.41 4.27
N ASP A 116 -4.48 -1.28 2.96
CA ASP A 116 -5.57 -0.49 2.36
C ASP A 116 -6.38 -1.32 1.34
N ARG A 117 -7.47 -0.70 0.89
CA ARG A 117 -8.32 -1.14 -0.21
C ARG A 117 -8.48 -0.02 -1.24
N ALA A 118 -8.74 -0.42 -2.48
CA ALA A 118 -9.07 0.49 -3.56
C ALA A 118 -10.37 0.05 -4.23
N VAL A 119 -11.30 0.99 -4.38
CA VAL A 119 -12.61 0.75 -4.99
C VAL A 119 -12.88 1.77 -6.08
N ALA A 120 -13.26 1.29 -7.26
CA ALA A 120 -13.62 2.14 -8.37
C ALA A 120 -14.91 2.93 -8.07
N LEU A 121 -14.86 4.26 -8.19
CA LEU A 121 -16.04 5.12 -8.01
C LEU A 121 -16.86 5.26 -9.30
N GLU A 122 -16.23 4.96 -10.43
CA GLU A 122 -16.81 4.92 -11.76
C GLU A 122 -16.09 3.89 -12.63
N GLN A 123 -16.46 3.79 -13.91
CA GLN A 123 -15.73 2.93 -14.83
C GLN A 123 -14.26 3.37 -14.88
N THR A 124 -13.36 2.49 -14.44
CA THR A 124 -11.94 2.82 -14.25
C THR A 124 -11.10 1.88 -15.09
N LYS A 125 -10.10 2.42 -15.79
CA LYS A 125 -9.11 1.64 -16.53
C LYS A 125 -7.79 1.67 -15.79
N ALA A 126 -7.21 0.51 -15.52
CA ALA A 126 -5.92 0.44 -14.85
C ALA A 126 -5.03 -0.66 -15.41
N THR A 127 -3.73 -0.49 -15.25
CA THR A 127 -2.70 -1.44 -15.67
C THR A 127 -1.96 -1.95 -14.46
N ASP A 128 -1.73 -3.26 -14.40
CA ASP A 128 -1.04 -3.89 -13.29
C ASP A 128 0.47 -3.64 -13.35
N GLY A 129 0.99 -2.94 -12.35
CA GLY A 129 2.39 -2.89 -11.98
C GLY A 129 2.73 -4.08 -11.08
N ARG A 130 2.96 -5.27 -11.66
CA ARG A 130 3.60 -6.35 -10.89
C ARG A 130 4.98 -5.87 -10.43
N GLY A 131 5.17 -5.72 -9.13
CA GLY A 131 6.50 -5.65 -8.53
C GLY A 131 7.15 -7.03 -8.66
N THR A 132 8.43 -7.08 -9.04
CA THR A 132 9.17 -8.34 -8.89
C THR A 132 9.18 -8.71 -7.41
N PRO A 133 8.94 -9.98 -7.03
CA PRO A 133 9.11 -10.42 -5.65
C PRO A 133 10.45 -9.94 -5.11
N ARG A 134 10.45 -9.33 -3.92
CA ARG A 134 11.68 -8.90 -3.27
C ARG A 134 12.50 -10.17 -3.02
N LYS A 135 13.66 -10.26 -3.66
CA LYS A 135 14.61 -11.34 -3.41
C LYS A 135 15.56 -10.90 -2.29
N ASN A 136 15.93 -11.82 -1.41
CA ASN A 136 17.08 -11.68 -0.53
C ASN A 136 18.35 -11.46 -1.35
N LEU A 137 19.44 -10.99 -0.70
CA LEU A 137 20.73 -10.78 -1.36
C LEU A 137 21.32 -12.06 -1.98
N ASP A 138 20.86 -13.23 -1.52
CA ASP A 138 21.21 -14.55 -2.05
C ASP A 138 20.29 -15.01 -3.20
N GLY A 139 19.34 -14.18 -3.64
CA GLY A 139 18.41 -14.49 -4.72
C GLY A 139 17.19 -15.33 -4.33
N THR A 140 17.05 -15.72 -3.06
CA THR A 140 15.84 -16.41 -2.55
C THR A 140 14.68 -15.44 -2.40
N GLU A 141 13.44 -15.88 -2.62
CA GLU A 141 12.27 -15.03 -2.39
C GLU A 141 12.13 -14.71 -0.90
N PHE A 142 11.81 -13.45 -0.58
CA PHE A 142 11.55 -13.03 0.79
C PHE A 142 10.29 -13.73 1.33
N SER A 143 10.47 -14.91 1.93
CA SER A 143 9.46 -15.51 2.80
C SER A 143 9.45 -14.71 4.09
N SER A 144 8.38 -13.93 4.29
CA SER A 144 8.09 -13.40 5.62
C SER A 144 8.00 -14.56 6.61
N PRO A 145 8.56 -14.45 7.82
CA PRO A 145 8.44 -15.51 8.81
C PRO A 145 6.95 -15.66 9.14
N GLN A 146 6.33 -16.75 8.70
CA GLN A 146 5.05 -17.15 9.25
C GLN A 146 5.34 -17.66 10.66
N THR A 147 4.89 -16.90 11.65
CA THR A 147 4.79 -17.37 13.03
C THR A 147 3.83 -18.55 13.08
N ASN A 148 4.35 -19.74 13.40
CA ASN A 148 3.80 -20.73 14.33
C ASN A 148 4.76 -21.94 14.44
N ASP A 149 5.34 -22.10 15.63
CA ASP A 149 6.20 -23.19 16.15
C ASP A 149 5.66 -24.64 15.92
N PRO A 150 6.45 -25.74 16.04
CA PRO A 150 7.54 -25.95 17.01
C PRO A 150 8.74 -26.75 16.47
N VAL A 151 9.82 -26.09 16.10
CA VAL A 151 11.16 -26.73 15.99
C VAL A 151 12.19 -25.77 16.54
N TYR A 152 12.02 -25.39 17.80
CA TYR A 152 13.15 -25.00 18.63
C TYR A 152 13.73 -26.26 19.29
N GLU A 153 14.11 -27.26 18.50
CA GLU A 153 14.98 -28.36 18.94
C GLU A 153 15.77 -28.87 17.74
N SER A 154 16.95 -28.29 17.53
CA SER A 154 18.19 -28.94 17.07
C SER A 154 19.12 -27.90 16.45
N TRP A 155 19.73 -27.09 17.31
CA TRP A 155 21.06 -26.58 17.00
C TRP A 155 22.05 -27.74 17.11
N PRO A 156 22.79 -28.13 16.06
CA PRO A 156 24.13 -28.60 16.26
C PRO A 156 25.01 -27.37 16.49
N SER A 157 25.43 -27.22 17.74
CA SER A 157 26.66 -26.54 18.12
C SER A 157 27.84 -27.07 17.28
N HIS A 158 28.80 -26.18 16.97
CA HIS A 158 30.04 -26.34 16.18
C HIS A 158 29.87 -26.15 14.67
N ALA A 159 30.70 -25.41 13.93
CA ALA A 159 31.80 -24.49 14.22
C ALA A 159 32.20 -23.81 12.88
N GLU A 160 32.63 -22.55 12.96
CA GLU A 160 33.69 -21.90 12.18
C GLU A 160 33.67 -21.93 10.63
N CYS A 161 33.50 -20.75 10.03
CA CYS A 161 34.10 -20.44 8.73
C CYS A 161 34.92 -19.14 8.87
N GLU A 162 36.23 -19.32 8.94
CA GLU A 162 37.22 -18.26 8.78
C GLU A 162 37.12 -17.62 7.38
N GLY A 163 37.36 -16.31 7.32
CA GLY A 163 37.33 -15.52 6.11
C GLY A 163 38.58 -15.65 5.23
N PRO A 164 38.59 -14.89 4.14
CA PRO A 164 39.70 -13.99 3.87
C PRO A 164 39.31 -12.50 3.97
#